data_AF-A0A7S1J2Y3-F1
#
_entry.id   AF-A0A7S1J2Y3-F1
#
_cell.length_a   1.000
_cell.length_b   1.000
_cell.length_c   1.000
_cell.angle_alpha   90.00
_cell.angle_beta   90.00
_cell.angle_gamma   90.00
#
_symmetry.space_group_name_H-M   'P 1'
#
loop_
_entity.id
_entity.type
_entity.pdbx_description
1 polymer ?
#
loop_
_entity_poly.entity_id
_entity_poly.type
_entity_poly.pdbx_seq_one_letter_code
_entity_poly.pdbx_strand_id
1 'polypeptide(L)'
;FDHLLLSPPEVPVQQPHCLLVTASTFRWCHSVLLRQLQIRSCEVVTTHTYHMDKPIITVDGDAGGGQILRNGFALAALAQQPIRVINIRGGRTPPGLRPQHLEGIRMVNQMCNGRLEGAEAGSCEVTFWPGPFTAGEYRVDTGTAGSCTLLAQIALPCLLYTPSGSAFEGRGGTDVNWSPPIDEMCFVLMPLLKRFAIEADVQCLKRGFFPKGGGHIRVAVPQPVAGRGLQPIAMTDPGHVVAVRGRAFVAGNSSPMNLAPMADEAQRTLQSALGPNVPVII
;
A
#
# COMPACT_ATOMS: atom_id res chain seq x y z
N PHE A 1 34.14 15.08 46.55
CA PHE A 1 33.83 14.39 45.29
C PHE A 1 32.55 15.00 44.77
N ASP A 2 32.71 15.74 43.68
CA ASP A 2 31.82 16.79 43.21
C ASP A 2 30.49 16.27 42.65
N HIS A 3 29.41 16.94 43.01
CA HIS A 3 28.16 16.92 42.25
C HIS A 3 28.06 18.22 41.46
N LEU A 4 28.56 18.20 40.23
CA LEU A 4 28.36 19.24 39.23
C LEU A 4 27.06 18.97 38.47
N LEU A 5 26.12 19.90 38.61
CA LEU A 5 24.94 20.08 37.77
C LEU A 5 25.38 20.23 36.31
N LEU A 6 24.99 19.29 35.46
CA LEU A 6 24.98 19.47 34.01
C LEU A 6 23.53 19.38 33.54
N SER A 7 23.03 20.50 33.04
CA SER A 7 21.78 20.60 32.30
C SER A 7 21.77 19.59 31.15
N PRO A 8 20.61 18.97 30.82
CA PRO A 8 20.53 18.10 29.65
C PRO A 8 20.82 18.92 28.38
N PRO A 9 21.54 18.36 27.39
CA PRO A 9 21.80 19.05 26.14
C PRO A 9 20.48 19.28 25.40
N GLU A 10 20.30 20.50 24.88
CA GLU A 10 19.27 20.81 23.91
C GLU A 10 19.39 19.86 22.72
N VAL A 11 18.40 18.99 22.54
CA VAL A 11 18.27 18.15 21.35
C VAL A 11 17.68 19.02 20.26
N PRO A 12 18.37 19.29 19.14
CA PRO A 12 17.78 20.02 18.02
C PRO A 12 16.56 19.23 17.51
N VAL A 13 15.42 19.90 17.39
CA VAL A 13 14.19 19.35 16.84
C VAL A 13 14.47 18.90 15.40
N GLN A 14 14.76 17.61 15.21
CA GLN A 14 14.80 16.99 13.89
C GLN A 14 13.37 16.97 13.33
N GLN A 15 13.21 17.53 12.13
CA GLN A 15 11.96 17.57 11.39
C GLN A 15 11.38 16.14 11.22
N PRO A 16 10.09 15.90 11.53
CA PRO A 16 9.48 14.60 11.28
C PRO A 16 9.21 14.44 9.79
N HIS A 17 10.02 13.62 9.12
CA HIS A 17 9.77 13.17 7.76
C HIS A 17 8.55 12.23 7.73
N CYS A 18 7.48 12.67 7.09
CA CYS A 18 6.21 11.94 7.05
C CYS A 18 6.14 11.06 5.79
N LEU A 19 6.33 9.75 5.94
CA LEU A 19 5.92 8.77 4.95
C LEU A 19 4.61 8.13 5.46
N LEU A 20 3.48 8.32 4.75
CA LEU A 20 2.28 7.55 5.09
C LEU A 20 2.53 6.08 4.82
N VAL A 21 2.29 5.27 5.84
CA VAL A 21 2.10 3.84 5.67
C VAL A 21 1.06 3.40 6.71
N THR A 22 -0.12 2.97 6.29
CA THR A 22 -1.20 2.54 7.18
C THR A 22 -0.90 1.21 7.88
N ALA A 23 -1.44 1.07 9.10
CA ALA A 23 -0.93 0.18 10.14
C ALA A 23 -1.43 -1.26 10.13
N SER A 24 -0.49 -2.17 10.40
CA SER A 24 -0.50 -3.35 11.30
C SER A 24 0.41 -4.46 10.76
N THR A 25 0.53 -4.58 9.43
CA THR A 25 1.45 -5.53 8.75
C THR A 25 2.81 -4.93 8.40
N PHE A 26 3.05 -3.64 8.67
CA PHE A 26 4.15 -2.89 8.08
C PHE A 26 5.36 -2.60 8.99
N ARG A 27 5.25 -2.69 10.32
CA ARG A 27 6.36 -2.25 11.22
C ARG A 27 7.68 -2.95 10.92
N TRP A 28 7.64 -4.24 10.59
CA TRP A 28 8.85 -5.02 10.32
C TRP A 28 9.42 -4.77 8.91
N CYS A 29 8.56 -4.80 7.88
CA CYS A 29 9.00 -4.66 6.49
C CYS A 29 9.49 -3.24 6.18
N HIS A 30 8.90 -2.21 6.79
CA HIS A 30 9.26 -0.82 6.59
C HIS A 30 10.65 -0.46 7.10
N SER A 31 11.00 -0.87 8.34
CA SER A 31 12.33 -0.58 8.91
C SER A 31 13.45 -1.33 8.20
N VAL A 32 13.18 -2.55 7.72
CA VAL A 32 14.16 -3.36 6.98
C VAL A 32 14.37 -2.79 5.58
N LEU A 33 13.30 -2.50 4.83
CA LEU A 33 13.43 -1.94 3.48
C LEU A 33 14.04 -0.54 3.47
N LEU A 34 13.65 0.37 4.37
CA LEU A 34 14.26 1.70 4.39
C LEU A 34 15.75 1.65 4.73
N ARG A 35 16.16 0.75 5.64
CA ARG A 35 17.58 0.53 5.97
C ARG A 35 18.34 -0.08 4.80
N GLN A 36 17.76 -1.07 4.11
CA GLN A 36 18.39 -1.71 2.95
C GLN A 36 18.44 -0.80 1.71
N LEU A 37 17.40 0.02 1.50
CA LEU A 37 17.34 0.99 0.41
C LEU A 37 18.15 2.27 0.68
N GLN A 38 18.71 2.44 1.88
CA GLN A 38 19.47 3.63 2.29
C GLN A 38 18.75 4.98 2.02
N ILE A 39 17.40 4.98 2.03
CA ILE A 39 16.60 6.19 1.78
C ILE A 39 16.69 7.09 3.01
N ARG A 40 17.59 8.09 2.97
CA ARG A 40 17.83 9.03 4.08
C ARG A 40 17.08 10.37 3.93
N SER A 41 16.64 10.71 2.72
CA SER A 41 15.82 11.88 2.41
C SER A 41 15.14 11.66 1.05
N CYS A 42 13.86 12.01 0.94
CA CYS A 42 13.18 12.11 -0.35
C CYS A 42 13.33 13.57 -0.78
N GLU A 43 14.47 13.92 -1.37
CA GLU A 43 14.58 15.19 -2.08
C GLU A 43 13.69 15.11 -3.32
N VAL A 44 12.77 16.06 -3.46
CA VAL A 44 12.05 16.25 -4.71
C VAL A 44 13.10 16.65 -5.74
N VAL A 45 13.53 15.71 -6.56
CA VAL A 45 14.47 15.97 -7.66
C VAL A 45 13.71 16.75 -8.73
N THR A 46 13.73 18.09 -8.63
CA THR A 46 13.17 19.03 -9.62
C THR A 46 14.08 19.24 -10.85
N THR A 47 15.09 18.42 -11.07
CA THR A 47 16.02 18.58 -12.20
C THR A 47 16.25 17.27 -12.94
N HIS A 48 15.98 17.29 -14.24
CA HIS A 48 16.16 16.20 -15.19
C HIS A 48 17.63 15.77 -15.34
N THR A 49 18.15 14.99 -14.39
CA THR A 49 19.30 14.12 -14.61
C THR A 49 18.94 12.71 -14.17
N TYR A 50 18.51 11.89 -15.14
CA TYR A 50 18.37 10.45 -14.95
C TYR A 50 19.76 9.86 -14.73
N HIS A 51 20.15 9.71 -13.47
CA HIS A 51 21.40 9.04 -13.14
C HIS A 51 21.22 7.54 -13.33
N MET A 52 21.59 7.05 -14.52
CA MET A 52 21.82 5.63 -14.82
C MET A 52 22.96 5.02 -13.97
N ASP A 53 23.62 5.82 -13.13
CA ASP A 53 24.81 5.46 -12.35
C ASP A 53 24.51 5.01 -10.92
N LYS A 54 23.24 4.96 -10.49
CA LYS A 54 22.94 4.47 -9.13
C LYS A 54 23.21 2.96 -9.03
N PRO A 55 23.95 2.52 -8.01
CA PRO A 55 24.26 1.10 -7.84
C PRO A 55 22.97 0.31 -7.58
N ILE A 56 22.88 -0.91 -8.08
CA ILE A 56 21.70 -1.78 -7.83
C ILE A 56 21.68 -2.19 -6.36
N ILE A 57 20.57 -1.93 -5.67
CA ILE A 57 20.36 -2.39 -4.29
C ILE A 57 19.79 -3.80 -4.32
N THR A 58 20.49 -4.75 -3.71
CA THR A 58 19.97 -6.12 -3.56
C THR A 58 19.19 -6.27 -2.26
N VAL A 59 17.98 -6.81 -2.35
CA VAL A 59 17.08 -7.09 -1.24
C VAL A 59 16.83 -8.59 -1.17
N ASP A 60 16.97 -9.17 0.03
CA ASP A 60 16.68 -10.57 0.28
C ASP A 60 15.21 -10.77 0.63
N GLY A 61 14.52 -11.59 -0.18
CA GLY A 61 13.11 -11.92 -0.07
C GLY A 61 12.81 -13.15 0.79
N ASP A 62 13.82 -13.82 1.36
CA ASP A 62 13.65 -15.14 2.00
C ASP A 62 12.66 -15.13 3.17
N ALA A 63 12.89 -14.24 4.15
CA ALA A 63 11.98 -14.02 5.28
C ALA A 63 10.71 -13.21 4.91
N GLY A 64 10.54 -12.87 3.63
CA GLY A 64 9.53 -11.95 3.13
C GLY A 64 8.32 -12.60 2.46
N GLY A 65 7.14 -11.99 2.66
CA GLY A 65 6.00 -12.20 1.78
C GLY A 65 6.02 -11.27 0.56
N GLY A 66 4.90 -11.19 -0.15
CA GLY A 66 4.74 -10.25 -1.28
C GLY A 66 4.87 -8.76 -0.92
N GLN A 67 4.92 -8.41 0.37
CA GLN A 67 5.07 -7.03 0.81
C GLN A 67 6.44 -6.44 0.45
N ILE A 68 7.50 -7.26 0.47
CA ILE A 68 8.84 -6.81 0.06
C ILE A 68 8.83 -6.34 -1.39
N LEU A 69 8.16 -7.09 -2.27
CA LEU A 69 8.02 -6.70 -3.67
C LEU A 69 7.21 -5.42 -3.83
N ARG A 70 6.05 -5.33 -3.18
CA ARG A 70 5.18 -4.14 -3.29
C ARG A 70 5.88 -2.87 -2.84
N ASN A 71 6.50 -2.91 -1.67
CA ASN A 71 7.22 -1.75 -1.14
C ASN A 71 8.50 -1.49 -1.92
N GLY A 72 9.28 -2.53 -2.19
CA GLY A 72 10.58 -2.42 -2.84
C GLY A 72 10.46 -1.80 -4.22
N PHE A 73 9.51 -2.25 -5.04
CA PHE A 73 9.32 -1.74 -6.40
C PHE A 73 8.71 -0.33 -6.41
N ALA A 74 7.70 -0.06 -5.58
CA ALA A 74 7.13 1.28 -5.49
C ALA A 74 8.16 2.32 -5.00
N LEU A 75 8.91 1.98 -3.95
CA LEU A 75 9.97 2.86 -3.42
C LEU A 75 11.14 3.00 -4.39
N ALA A 76 11.55 1.93 -5.07
CA ALA A 76 12.57 1.99 -6.12
C ALA A 76 12.15 2.94 -7.25
N ALA A 77 10.89 2.85 -7.71
CA ALA A 77 10.35 3.75 -8.73
C ALA A 77 10.32 5.22 -8.24
N LEU A 78 9.83 5.46 -7.02
CA LEU A 78 9.80 6.81 -6.43
C LEU A 78 11.21 7.40 -6.24
N ALA A 79 12.16 6.60 -5.78
CA ALA A 79 13.53 7.03 -5.52
C ALA A 79 14.42 7.02 -6.78
N GLN A 80 13.90 6.60 -7.94
CA GLN A 80 14.66 6.36 -9.17
C GLN A 80 15.93 5.55 -8.85
N GLN A 81 15.76 4.41 -8.17
CA GLN A 81 16.82 3.58 -7.60
C GLN A 81 16.68 2.15 -8.13
N PRO A 82 17.64 1.64 -8.93
CA PRO A 82 17.62 0.24 -9.34
C PRO A 82 17.63 -0.72 -8.15
N ILE A 83 16.82 -1.77 -8.24
CA ILE A 83 16.65 -2.78 -7.19
C ILE A 83 16.71 -4.18 -7.80
N ARG A 84 17.34 -5.11 -7.07
CA ARG A 84 17.29 -6.54 -7.32
C ARG A 84 16.70 -7.24 -6.12
N VAL A 85 15.68 -8.05 -6.30
CA VAL A 85 15.10 -8.86 -5.22
C VAL A 85 15.41 -10.32 -5.49
N ILE A 86 16.12 -10.97 -4.57
CA ILE A 86 16.46 -12.40 -4.61
C ILE A 86 15.63 -13.19 -3.59
N ASN A 87 15.64 -14.52 -3.67
CA ASN A 87 14.91 -15.42 -2.76
C ASN A 87 13.43 -15.03 -2.57
N ILE A 88 12.77 -14.59 -3.65
CA ILE A 88 11.40 -14.08 -3.58
C ILE A 88 10.50 -15.14 -2.94
N ARG A 89 9.91 -14.80 -1.79
CA ARG A 89 9.02 -15.69 -1.03
C ARG A 89 9.70 -17.02 -0.66
N GLY A 90 11.00 -17.00 -0.36
CA GLY A 90 11.78 -18.20 -0.02
C GLY A 90 11.19 -19.01 1.13
N GLY A 91 10.74 -18.34 2.20
CA GLY A 91 10.06 -18.97 3.34
C GLY A 91 8.59 -19.34 3.11
N ARG A 92 8.07 -19.34 1.86
CA ARG A 92 6.68 -19.67 1.55
C ARG A 92 6.59 -20.81 0.53
N THR A 93 5.53 -21.61 0.65
CA THR A 93 5.23 -22.69 -0.30
C THR A 93 3.99 -22.36 -1.13
N PRO A 94 4.06 -22.37 -2.47
CA PRO A 94 5.28 -22.39 -3.28
C PRO A 94 6.03 -21.04 -3.21
N PRO A 95 7.36 -21.01 -3.45
CA PRO A 95 8.14 -19.77 -3.50
C PRO A 95 7.88 -18.98 -4.79
N GLY A 96 8.61 -17.88 -4.99
CA GLY A 96 8.64 -17.10 -6.21
C GLY A 96 7.43 -16.19 -6.45
N LEU A 97 7.43 -15.50 -7.59
CA LEU A 97 6.34 -14.62 -8.01
C LEU A 97 5.03 -15.38 -8.19
N ARG A 98 3.94 -14.80 -7.67
CA ARG A 98 2.56 -15.26 -7.89
C ARG A 98 1.89 -14.26 -8.84
N PRO A 99 0.77 -14.60 -9.50
CA PRO A 99 0.13 -13.71 -10.49
C PRO A 99 -0.05 -12.27 -10.00
N GLN A 100 -0.55 -12.07 -8.77
CA GLN A 100 -0.67 -10.74 -8.18
C GLN A 100 0.68 -9.99 -8.06
N HIS A 101 1.75 -10.68 -7.64
CA HIS A 101 3.07 -10.06 -7.50
C HIS A 101 3.61 -9.65 -8.87
N LEU A 102 3.55 -10.57 -9.83
CA LEU A 102 4.04 -10.40 -11.19
C LEU A 102 3.35 -9.21 -11.88
N GLU A 103 2.03 -9.19 -11.84
CA GLU A 103 1.27 -8.12 -12.48
C GLU A 103 1.43 -6.78 -11.76
N GLY A 104 1.58 -6.79 -10.43
CA GLY A 104 1.91 -5.59 -9.66
C GLY A 104 3.24 -4.96 -10.09
N ILE A 105 4.32 -5.74 -10.19
CA ILE A 105 5.64 -5.21 -10.58
C ILE A 105 5.69 -4.79 -12.06
N ARG A 106 4.98 -5.49 -12.95
CA ARG A 106 4.84 -5.11 -14.36
C ARG A 106 4.12 -3.79 -14.52
N MET A 107 3.06 -3.57 -13.74
CA MET A 107 2.34 -2.29 -13.71
C MET A 107 3.25 -1.15 -13.24
N VAL A 108 4.05 -1.35 -12.18
CA VAL A 108 5.02 -0.32 -11.77
C VAL A 108 6.01 -0.03 -12.89
N ASN A 109 6.52 -1.06 -13.56
CA ASN A 109 7.40 -0.88 -14.72
C ASN A 109 6.72 -0.07 -15.84
N GLN A 110 5.45 -0.35 -16.13
CA GLN A 110 4.66 0.40 -17.11
C GLN A 110 4.45 1.86 -16.70
N MET A 111 4.15 2.12 -15.42
CA MET A 111 3.96 3.47 -14.89
C MET A 111 5.19 4.35 -15.05
N CYS A 112 6.38 3.75 -15.02
CA CYS A 112 7.64 4.48 -15.04
C CYS A 112 8.52 4.22 -16.29
N ASN A 113 7.97 3.59 -17.33
CA ASN A 113 8.72 3.18 -18.54
C ASN A 113 10.10 2.58 -18.24
N GLY A 114 10.16 1.72 -17.21
CA GLY A 114 11.41 1.12 -16.73
C GLY A 114 11.83 -0.11 -17.52
N ARG A 115 12.96 -0.69 -17.11
CA ARG A 115 13.40 -2.03 -17.53
C ARG A 115 13.19 -3.03 -16.39
N LEU A 116 12.65 -4.19 -16.73
CA LEU A 116 12.35 -5.25 -15.78
C LEU A 116 12.86 -6.59 -16.33
N GLU A 117 13.63 -7.30 -15.52
CA GLU A 117 14.23 -8.60 -15.88
C GLU A 117 13.89 -9.67 -14.85
N GLY A 118 13.65 -10.90 -15.32
CA GLY A 118 13.27 -12.03 -14.47
C GLY A 118 11.80 -11.99 -14.00
N ALA A 119 10.97 -11.07 -14.49
CA ALA A 119 9.56 -10.97 -14.12
C ALA A 119 8.69 -11.99 -14.86
N GLU A 120 8.76 -13.23 -14.39
CA GLU A 120 7.98 -14.38 -14.86
C GLU A 120 7.28 -15.09 -13.70
N ALA A 121 6.24 -15.86 -14.01
CA ALA A 121 5.51 -16.60 -12.98
C ALA A 121 6.43 -17.62 -12.30
N GLY A 122 6.51 -17.58 -10.97
CA GLY A 122 7.38 -18.47 -10.20
C GLY A 122 8.83 -17.99 -10.05
N SER A 123 9.25 -16.88 -10.68
CA SER A 123 10.61 -16.38 -10.54
C SER A 123 10.98 -16.08 -9.09
N CYS A 124 12.17 -16.52 -8.68
CA CYS A 124 12.74 -16.27 -7.36
C CYS A 124 13.68 -15.06 -7.33
N GLU A 125 13.97 -14.47 -8.50
CA GLU A 125 14.82 -13.29 -8.66
C GLU A 125 14.23 -12.35 -9.71
N VAL A 126 14.25 -11.05 -9.42
CA VAL A 126 13.84 -10.00 -10.36
C VAL A 126 14.74 -8.79 -10.19
N THR A 127 15.15 -8.19 -11.30
CA THR A 127 15.86 -6.91 -11.30
C THR A 127 15.05 -5.85 -12.02
N PHE A 128 14.98 -4.66 -11.43
CA PHE A 128 14.18 -3.54 -11.90
C PHE A 128 15.02 -2.26 -11.94
N TRP A 129 15.02 -1.61 -13.10
CA TRP A 129 15.60 -0.30 -13.31
C TRP A 129 14.47 0.67 -13.62
N PRO A 130 14.07 1.51 -12.65
CA PRO A 130 13.00 2.47 -12.85
C PRO A 130 13.40 3.55 -13.86
N GLY A 131 12.45 3.97 -14.69
CA GLY A 131 12.54 5.19 -15.48
C GLY A 131 11.61 6.28 -14.93
N PRO A 132 11.39 7.38 -15.67
CA PRO A 132 10.45 8.42 -15.25
C PRO A 132 9.00 7.96 -15.22
N PHE A 133 8.26 8.44 -14.23
CA PHE A 133 6.80 8.29 -14.24
C PHE A 133 6.17 8.94 -15.48
N THR A 134 5.23 8.21 -16.05
CA THR A 134 4.32 8.66 -17.09
C THR A 134 2.95 8.89 -16.46
N ALA A 135 2.11 9.69 -17.10
CA ALA A 135 0.71 9.79 -16.72
C ALA A 135 -0.13 8.87 -17.62
N GLY A 136 -1.25 8.36 -17.10
CA GLY A 136 -2.16 7.56 -17.89
C GLY A 136 -3.16 6.73 -17.09
N GLU A 137 -3.86 5.87 -17.81
CA GLU A 137 -4.71 4.82 -17.24
C GLU A 137 -4.02 3.46 -17.34
N TYR A 138 -3.71 2.88 -16.19
CA TYR A 138 -3.05 1.59 -16.09
C TYR A 138 -4.09 0.51 -15.80
N ARG A 139 -4.02 -0.62 -16.49
CA ARG A 139 -4.98 -1.72 -16.32
C ARG A 139 -4.24 -2.99 -16.00
N VAL A 140 -4.69 -3.68 -14.95
CA VAL A 140 -4.15 -4.98 -14.53
C VAL A 140 -5.28 -5.97 -14.35
N ASP A 141 -5.09 -7.15 -14.93
CA ASP A 141 -5.92 -8.31 -14.63
C ASP A 141 -5.03 -9.44 -14.12
N THR A 142 -5.31 -9.90 -12.90
CA THR A 142 -4.55 -11.01 -12.31
C THR A 142 -4.95 -12.38 -12.88
N GLY A 143 -6.03 -12.46 -13.67
CA GLY A 143 -6.61 -13.70 -14.20
C GLY A 143 -7.10 -14.67 -13.12
N THR A 144 -7.10 -14.24 -11.86
CA THR A 144 -7.31 -15.07 -10.67
C THR A 144 -8.04 -14.26 -9.59
N ALA A 145 -8.24 -14.83 -8.40
CA ALA A 145 -8.67 -14.09 -7.21
C ALA A 145 -7.53 -13.29 -6.54
N GLY A 146 -6.48 -12.91 -7.27
CA GLY A 146 -5.42 -12.05 -6.75
C GLY A 146 -6.02 -10.73 -6.23
N SER A 147 -5.69 -10.35 -5.00
CA SER A 147 -6.30 -9.16 -4.37
C SER A 147 -5.99 -7.87 -5.15
N CYS A 148 -7.05 -7.16 -5.52
CA CYS A 148 -6.99 -5.83 -6.13
C CYS A 148 -6.51 -4.79 -5.12
N THR A 149 -6.81 -4.95 -3.84
CA THR A 149 -6.38 -4.01 -2.78
C THR A 149 -4.86 -4.00 -2.60
N LEU A 150 -4.21 -5.16 -2.74
CA LEU A 150 -2.74 -5.24 -2.73
C LEU A 150 -2.11 -4.72 -4.03
N LEU A 151 -2.80 -4.81 -5.17
CA LEU A 151 -2.38 -4.10 -6.39
C LEU A 151 -2.51 -2.58 -6.22
N ALA A 152 -3.60 -2.11 -5.59
CA ALA A 152 -3.77 -0.72 -5.26
C ALA A 152 -2.70 -0.22 -4.26
N GLN A 153 -2.24 -1.05 -3.32
CA GLN A 153 -1.14 -0.69 -2.41
C GLN A 153 0.18 -0.40 -3.12
N ILE A 154 0.48 -1.10 -4.22
CA ILE A 154 1.69 -0.85 -5.01
C ILE A 154 1.47 0.26 -6.06
N ALA A 155 0.26 0.39 -6.61
CA ALA A 155 -0.09 1.43 -7.58
C ALA A 155 -0.15 2.83 -6.95
N LEU A 156 -0.82 2.96 -5.81
CA LEU A 156 -1.20 4.26 -5.25
C LEU A 156 0.03 5.16 -4.98
N PRO A 157 1.12 4.69 -4.35
CA PRO A 157 2.31 5.52 -4.19
C PRO A 157 2.88 6.03 -5.52
N CYS A 158 2.84 5.21 -6.58
CA CYS A 158 3.30 5.61 -7.90
C CYS A 158 2.37 6.66 -8.54
N LEU A 159 1.05 6.46 -8.46
CA LEU A 159 0.04 7.40 -8.96
C LEU A 159 0.13 8.79 -8.31
N LEU A 160 0.54 8.85 -7.04
CA LEU A 160 0.75 10.12 -6.36
C LEU A 160 1.89 10.95 -6.99
N TYR A 161 2.81 10.34 -7.74
CA TYR A 161 3.99 11.01 -8.30
C TYR A 161 4.05 10.97 -9.83
N THR A 162 2.93 10.67 -10.49
CA THR A 162 2.81 10.84 -11.94
C THR A 162 2.84 12.33 -12.31
N PRO A 163 3.29 12.68 -13.53
CA PRO A 163 3.39 14.08 -13.95
C PRO A 163 2.04 14.80 -14.09
N SER A 164 0.94 14.05 -14.23
CA SER A 164 -0.43 14.59 -14.22
C SER A 164 -1.42 13.52 -13.75
N GLY A 165 -2.69 13.91 -13.61
CA GLY A 165 -3.76 13.06 -13.14
C GLY A 165 -3.79 11.69 -13.83
N SER A 166 -3.83 10.63 -13.04
CA SER A 166 -3.67 9.26 -13.51
C SER A 166 -4.58 8.30 -12.73
N ALA A 167 -4.82 7.13 -13.32
CA ALA A 167 -5.68 6.12 -12.71
C ALA A 167 -5.16 4.71 -12.94
N PHE A 168 -5.57 3.82 -12.05
CA PHE A 168 -5.34 2.38 -12.12
C PHE A 168 -6.67 1.65 -12.05
N GLU A 169 -6.86 0.65 -12.92
CA GLU A 169 -7.95 -0.31 -12.84
C GLU A 169 -7.41 -1.73 -12.60
N GLY A 170 -7.92 -2.37 -11.56
CA GLY A 170 -7.52 -3.71 -11.15
C GLY A 170 -8.65 -4.71 -11.22
N ARG A 171 -8.40 -5.87 -11.82
CA ARG A 171 -9.32 -7.02 -11.86
C ARG A 171 -8.77 -8.20 -11.07
N GLY A 172 -9.62 -8.79 -10.23
CA GLY A 172 -9.23 -9.82 -9.26
C GLY A 172 -10.17 -9.95 -8.07
N GLY A 173 -9.63 -10.16 -6.87
CA GLY A 173 -10.40 -10.23 -5.62
C GLY A 173 -10.49 -8.88 -4.91
N THR A 174 -11.68 -8.46 -4.48
CA THR A 174 -11.87 -7.27 -3.62
C THR A 174 -11.95 -7.62 -2.15
N ASP A 175 -12.38 -8.85 -1.84
CA ASP A 175 -12.63 -9.36 -0.51
C ASP A 175 -12.09 -10.81 -0.45
N VAL A 176 -10.77 -10.92 -0.28
CA VAL A 176 -10.06 -12.22 -0.26
C VAL A 176 -9.13 -12.31 0.94
N ASN A 177 -8.86 -13.55 1.36
CA ASN A 177 -8.04 -13.83 2.54
C ASN A 177 -6.65 -13.21 2.45
N TRP A 178 -6.09 -12.87 3.62
CA TRP A 178 -4.75 -12.30 3.78
C TRP A 178 -4.52 -10.99 3.01
N SER A 179 -5.60 -10.25 2.74
CA SER A 179 -5.56 -8.92 2.16
C SER A 179 -6.63 -8.02 2.80
N PRO A 180 -6.40 -6.70 2.86
CA PRO A 180 -7.43 -5.76 3.26
C PRO A 180 -8.66 -5.88 2.35
N PRO A 181 -9.89 -5.93 2.90
CA PRO A 181 -11.11 -5.75 2.12
C PRO A 181 -11.10 -4.39 1.42
N ILE A 182 -11.76 -4.28 0.26
CA ILE A 182 -11.83 -3.00 -0.46
C ILE A 182 -12.42 -1.86 0.38
N ASP A 183 -13.32 -2.19 1.31
CA ASP A 183 -13.94 -1.23 2.22
C ASP A 183 -12.94 -0.60 3.20
N GLU A 184 -11.90 -1.33 3.60
CA GLU A 184 -10.82 -0.76 4.42
C GLU A 184 -10.12 0.36 3.65
N MET A 185 -9.91 0.20 2.35
CA MET A 185 -9.35 1.27 1.51
C MET A 185 -10.30 2.47 1.45
N CYS A 186 -11.58 2.23 1.19
CA CYS A 186 -12.58 3.29 1.02
C CYS A 186 -12.86 4.08 2.30
N PHE A 187 -13.02 3.41 3.45
CA PHE A 187 -13.49 4.04 4.69
C PHE A 187 -12.39 4.30 5.72
N VAL A 188 -11.20 3.72 5.56
CA VAL A 188 -10.08 3.95 6.49
C VAL A 188 -8.93 4.66 5.79
N LEU A 189 -8.41 4.08 4.70
CA LEU A 189 -7.24 4.64 4.01
C LEU A 189 -7.54 5.97 3.32
N MET A 190 -8.63 6.07 2.54
CA MET A 190 -8.94 7.30 1.80
C MET A 190 -9.19 8.50 2.73
N PRO A 191 -9.98 8.39 3.83
CA PRO A 191 -10.12 9.47 4.79
C PRO A 191 -8.82 9.85 5.48
N LEU A 192 -7.91 8.90 5.72
CA LEU A 192 -6.59 9.20 6.25
C LEU A 192 -5.74 9.99 5.25
N LEU A 193 -5.69 9.55 4.00
CA LEU A 193 -4.92 10.23 2.93
C LEU A 193 -5.39 11.67 2.72
N LYS A 194 -6.70 11.94 2.82
CA LYS A 194 -7.24 13.31 2.75
C LYS A 194 -6.61 14.25 3.79
N ARG A 195 -6.24 13.75 4.98
CA ARG A 195 -5.55 14.56 6.00
C ARG A 195 -4.16 15.02 5.57
N PHE A 196 -3.52 14.29 4.66
CA PHE A 196 -2.25 14.68 4.03
C PHE A 196 -2.44 15.55 2.78
N ALA A 197 -3.64 16.09 2.58
CA ALA A 197 -4.04 16.83 1.37
C ALA A 197 -3.91 16.00 0.07
N ILE A 198 -3.99 14.68 0.18
CA ILE A 198 -4.02 13.78 -0.97
C ILE A 198 -5.46 13.66 -1.46
N GLU A 199 -5.68 14.00 -2.72
CA GLU A 199 -6.94 13.77 -3.42
C GLU A 199 -6.82 12.48 -4.22
N ALA A 200 -7.29 11.39 -3.62
CA ALA A 200 -7.39 10.08 -4.26
C ALA A 200 -8.80 9.53 -4.08
N ASP A 201 -9.27 8.82 -5.10
CA ASP A 201 -10.56 8.16 -5.12
C ASP A 201 -10.39 6.66 -5.35
N VAL A 202 -11.14 5.85 -4.62
CA VAL A 202 -11.16 4.40 -4.77
C VAL A 202 -12.60 3.94 -4.93
N GLN A 203 -12.88 3.32 -6.06
CA GLN A 203 -14.20 2.82 -6.41
C GLN A 203 -14.17 1.29 -6.53
N CYS A 204 -15.09 0.62 -5.84
CA CYS A 204 -15.38 -0.78 -6.05
C CYS A 204 -16.49 -0.92 -7.10
N LEU A 205 -16.12 -1.09 -8.36
CA LEU A 205 -17.07 -1.22 -9.48
C LEU A 205 -17.78 -2.58 -9.45
N LYS A 206 -17.07 -3.63 -9.03
CA LYS A 206 -17.62 -4.96 -8.85
C LYS A 206 -16.88 -5.70 -7.74
N ARG A 207 -17.61 -6.32 -6.82
CA ARG A 207 -17.01 -7.20 -5.79
C ARG A 207 -16.50 -8.50 -6.41
N GLY A 208 -15.38 -9.00 -5.92
CA GLY A 208 -14.77 -10.26 -6.32
C GLY A 208 -14.29 -11.05 -5.10
N PHE A 209 -14.65 -12.33 -5.06
CA PHE A 209 -14.39 -13.20 -3.91
C PHE A 209 -13.58 -14.42 -4.34
N PHE A 210 -12.83 -15.00 -3.41
CA PHE A 210 -12.19 -16.28 -3.62
C PHE A 210 -13.23 -17.39 -3.88
N PRO A 211 -12.97 -18.40 -4.75
CA PRO A 211 -11.75 -18.63 -5.52
C PRO A 211 -11.71 -17.96 -6.90
N LYS A 212 -12.85 -17.48 -7.41
CA LYS A 212 -12.95 -17.01 -8.80
C LYS A 212 -12.41 -15.60 -9.02
N GLY A 213 -12.45 -14.73 -8.01
CA GLY A 213 -12.15 -13.31 -8.16
C GLY A 213 -13.25 -12.61 -8.96
N GLY A 214 -12.87 -11.96 -10.06
CA GLY A 214 -13.80 -11.30 -10.99
C GLY A 214 -14.36 -9.97 -10.51
N GLY A 215 -13.81 -9.43 -9.43
CA GLY A 215 -14.01 -8.07 -8.97
C GLY A 215 -13.23 -7.06 -9.81
N HIS A 216 -13.61 -5.80 -9.70
CA HIS A 216 -13.08 -4.69 -10.48
C HIS A 216 -13.07 -3.45 -9.60
N ILE A 217 -11.90 -2.84 -9.46
CA ILE A 217 -11.72 -1.57 -8.74
C ILE A 217 -11.10 -0.53 -9.67
N ARG A 218 -11.34 0.73 -9.36
CA ARG A 218 -10.65 1.88 -9.95
C ARG A 218 -10.04 2.71 -8.83
N VAL A 219 -8.78 3.08 -8.97
CA VAL A 219 -8.05 4.00 -8.09
C VAL A 219 -7.62 5.18 -8.93
N ALA A 220 -8.07 6.38 -8.60
CA ALA A 220 -7.76 7.59 -9.36
C ALA A 220 -7.08 8.63 -8.47
N VAL A 221 -6.04 9.28 -9.00
CA VAL A 221 -5.39 10.43 -8.40
C VAL A 221 -5.48 11.56 -9.43
N PRO A 222 -6.52 12.41 -9.38
CA PRO A 222 -6.69 13.50 -10.35
C PRO A 222 -5.61 14.58 -10.21
N GLN A 223 -5.12 14.81 -9.00
CA GLN A 223 -4.11 15.84 -8.68
C GLN A 223 -2.93 15.21 -7.93
N PRO A 224 -1.88 14.77 -8.66
CA PRO A 224 -0.66 14.21 -8.05
C PRO A 224 -0.02 15.17 -7.05
N VAL A 225 0.83 14.62 -6.18
CA VAL A 225 1.60 15.39 -5.20
C VAL A 225 3.01 15.74 -5.71
N ALA A 226 3.37 15.28 -6.91
CA ALA A 226 4.61 15.67 -7.58
C ALA A 226 4.73 17.20 -7.61
N GLY A 227 5.85 17.73 -7.09
CA GLY A 227 6.12 19.17 -7.02
C GLY A 227 5.52 19.91 -5.81
N ARG A 228 4.40 19.45 -5.23
CA ARG A 228 3.79 20.07 -4.03
C ARG A 228 4.18 19.41 -2.70
N GLY A 229 4.53 18.13 -2.74
CA GLY A 229 4.82 17.34 -1.53
C GLY A 229 3.58 16.98 -0.71
N LEU A 230 3.80 16.18 0.34
CA LEU A 230 2.75 15.75 1.29
C LEU A 230 2.64 16.73 2.46
N GLN A 231 1.42 16.96 2.95
CA GLN A 231 1.21 17.74 4.17
C GLN A 231 1.44 16.87 5.41
N PRO A 232 2.31 17.27 6.36
CA PRO A 232 2.53 16.50 7.57
C PRO A 232 1.27 16.52 8.45
N ILE A 233 1.02 15.43 9.17
CA ILE A 233 -0.08 15.36 10.14
C ILE A 233 0.43 14.88 11.49
N ALA A 234 -0.22 15.32 12.57
CA ALA A 234 0.00 14.81 13.92
C ALA A 234 -1.23 14.00 14.36
N MET A 235 -1.05 12.69 14.54
CA MET A 235 -2.07 11.76 15.02
C MET A 235 -1.52 10.93 16.18
N THR A 236 -1.21 11.59 17.28
CA THR A 236 -0.60 10.97 18.48
C THR A 236 -1.63 10.53 19.51
N ASP A 237 -2.82 11.11 19.48
CA ASP A 237 -3.94 10.76 20.35
C ASP A 237 -5.05 10.10 19.52
N PRO A 238 -5.42 8.82 19.78
CA PRO A 238 -6.54 8.17 19.12
C PRO A 238 -7.90 8.75 19.53
N GLY A 239 -7.96 9.51 20.62
CA GLY A 239 -9.21 10.04 21.19
C GLY A 239 -10.12 8.95 21.75
N HIS A 240 -11.41 9.25 21.83
CA HIS A 240 -12.45 8.29 22.24
C HIS A 240 -13.32 7.89 21.05
N VAL A 241 -13.87 6.68 21.09
CA VAL A 241 -14.78 6.18 20.05
C VAL A 241 -16.10 6.94 20.12
N VAL A 242 -16.45 7.67 19.06
CA VAL A 242 -17.70 8.45 18.99
C VAL A 242 -18.87 7.66 18.41
N ALA A 243 -18.58 6.67 17.55
CA ALA A 243 -19.55 5.75 16.97
C ALA A 243 -18.81 4.62 16.25
N VAL A 244 -19.48 3.49 16.04
CA VAL A 244 -19.04 2.41 15.17
C VAL A 244 -20.09 2.18 14.09
N ARG A 245 -19.63 2.11 12.83
CA ARG A 245 -20.45 1.76 11.69
C ARG A 245 -19.90 0.51 11.01
N GLY A 246 -20.75 -0.47 10.80
CA GLY A 246 -20.44 -1.69 10.06
C GLY A 246 -21.22 -1.74 8.76
N ARG A 247 -20.89 -2.74 7.93
CA ARG A 247 -21.71 -3.16 6.80
C ARG A 247 -21.64 -4.67 6.69
N ALA A 248 -22.78 -5.33 6.81
CA ALA A 248 -22.92 -6.73 6.41
C ALA A 248 -23.38 -6.81 4.96
N PHE A 249 -22.82 -7.74 4.19
CA PHE A 249 -23.25 -8.02 2.82
C PHE A 249 -23.05 -9.49 2.46
N VAL A 250 -23.82 -9.94 1.46
CA VAL A 250 -23.69 -11.26 0.82
C VAL A 250 -23.61 -11.07 -0.68
N ALA A 251 -23.02 -12.04 -1.39
CA ALA A 251 -22.90 -12.00 -2.84
C ALA A 251 -22.99 -13.41 -3.44
N GLY A 252 -23.35 -13.48 -4.72
CA GLY A 252 -23.47 -14.75 -5.45
C GLY A 252 -24.58 -15.63 -4.90
N ASN A 253 -24.26 -16.87 -4.56
CA ASN A 253 -25.23 -17.88 -4.12
C ASN A 253 -25.48 -17.87 -2.60
N SER A 254 -24.87 -16.93 -1.86
CA SER A 254 -25.08 -16.81 -0.42
C SER A 254 -26.49 -16.27 -0.11
N SER A 255 -27.20 -16.92 0.82
CA SER A 255 -28.55 -16.54 1.19
C SER A 255 -28.58 -15.16 1.89
N PRO A 256 -29.46 -14.23 1.48
CA PRO A 256 -29.72 -12.99 2.20
C PRO A 256 -30.14 -13.18 3.66
N MET A 257 -30.66 -14.35 4.02
CA MET A 257 -31.02 -14.68 5.41
C MET A 257 -29.81 -14.68 6.36
N ASN A 258 -28.59 -14.78 5.83
CA ASN A 258 -27.38 -14.71 6.65
C ASN A 258 -27.03 -13.28 7.07
N LEU A 259 -27.61 -12.25 6.44
CA LEU A 259 -27.27 -10.85 6.72
C LEU A 259 -27.65 -10.43 8.14
N ALA A 260 -28.91 -10.67 8.54
CA ALA A 260 -29.39 -10.23 9.85
C ALA A 260 -28.61 -10.91 10.99
N PRO A 261 -28.41 -12.25 11.04
CA PRO A 261 -27.61 -12.87 12.08
C PRO A 261 -26.17 -12.34 12.15
N MET A 262 -25.54 -12.08 11.00
CA MET A 262 -24.19 -11.50 10.96
C MET A 262 -24.16 -10.07 11.52
N ALA A 263 -25.11 -9.22 11.11
CA ALA A 263 -25.18 -7.84 11.55
C ALA A 263 -25.54 -7.74 13.03
N ASP A 264 -26.54 -8.51 13.48
CA ASP A 264 -27.02 -8.55 14.86
C ASP A 264 -25.91 -9.01 15.81
N GLU A 265 -25.18 -10.07 15.44
CA GLU A 265 -24.10 -10.60 16.28
C GLU A 265 -22.91 -9.63 16.37
N ALA A 266 -22.55 -8.98 15.26
CA ALA A 266 -21.53 -7.95 15.25
C ALA A 266 -21.95 -6.75 16.10
N GLN A 267 -23.20 -6.28 15.95
CA GLN A 267 -23.74 -5.16 16.71
C GLN A 267 -23.74 -5.48 18.20
N ARG A 268 -24.27 -6.65 18.57
CA ARG A 268 -24.32 -7.12 19.96
C ARG A 268 -22.93 -7.19 20.59
N THR A 269 -21.97 -7.76 19.88
CA THR A 269 -20.59 -7.92 20.35
C THR A 269 -19.90 -6.57 20.55
N LEU A 270 -20.00 -5.68 19.57
CA LEU A 270 -19.38 -4.35 19.62
C LEU A 270 -20.05 -3.46 20.68
N GLN A 271 -21.38 -3.47 20.77
CA GLN A 271 -22.11 -2.69 21.77
C GLN A 271 -21.77 -3.13 23.19
N SER A 272 -21.65 -4.45 23.42
CA SER A 272 -21.21 -5.00 24.71
C SER A 272 -19.81 -4.53 25.10
N ALA A 273 -18.87 -4.49 24.13
CA ALA A 273 -17.49 -4.09 24.37
C ALA A 273 -17.32 -2.57 24.58
N LEU A 274 -18.12 -1.75 23.91
CA LEU A 274 -17.97 -0.28 23.89
C LEU A 274 -18.86 0.44 24.92
N GLY A 275 -19.84 -0.26 25.49
CA GLY A 275 -20.80 0.29 26.43
C GLY A 275 -21.96 1.04 25.76
N PRO A 276 -23.01 1.40 26.50
CA PRO A 276 -24.29 1.88 25.95
C PRO A 276 -24.21 3.28 25.32
N ASN A 277 -23.18 4.06 25.63
CA ASN A 277 -23.05 5.45 25.19
C ASN A 277 -22.38 5.60 23.82
N VAL A 278 -21.84 4.52 23.25
CA VAL A 278 -21.22 4.52 21.92
C VAL A 278 -22.23 3.93 20.93
N PRO A 279 -22.75 4.71 19.96
CA PRO A 279 -23.66 4.19 18.95
C PRO A 279 -22.97 3.14 18.07
N VAL A 280 -23.57 1.97 17.94
CA VAL A 280 -23.14 0.90 17.03
C VAL A 280 -24.24 0.65 15.99
N ILE A 281 -23.91 0.82 14.72
CA ILE A 281 -24.84 0.67 13.58
C ILE A 281 -24.19 -0.23 12.54
N ILE A 282 -24.69 -1.46 12.33
CA ILE A 282 -24.09 -2.43 11.38
C ILE A 282 -24.92 -2.58 10.11
#